data_AF-X0PAR6-F1
#
_entry.id   AF-X0PAR6-F1
#
_cell.length_a   1.000
_cell.length_b   1.000
_cell.length_c   1.000
_cell.angle_alpha   90.00
_cell.angle_beta   90.00
_cell.angle_gamma   90.00
#
_symmetry.space_group_name_H-M   'P 1'
#
loop_
_entity.id
_entity.type
_entity.pdbx_description
1 polymer ?
#
loop_
_entity_poly.entity_id
_entity_poly.type
_entity_poly.pdbx_seq_one_letter_code
_entity_poly.pdbx_strand_id
1 'polypeptide(L)'
;MKKSILSVMIALTLSSTGVAIASPIAGQASPAAIAATTKSDYGAGSQIKLSGAVNVRDLGGYRTQSGLKIKPNLLIRSAKLNTLTRHDQQILVNQHHLGIDVDLRTPAEMKSAPDVKISGVKYIADSVVSNKESQANNKIFVKNGEQAMIDYYNYFVDSAQGRAAYKKLLTRC
;
A
#
# COMPACT_ATOMS: atom_id res chain seq x y z
N MET A 1 17.03 33.61 -36.38
CA MET A 1 17.85 32.42 -36.06
C MET A 1 16.95 31.40 -35.36
N LYS A 2 17.00 30.15 -35.86
CA LYS A 2 16.43 28.88 -35.32
C LYS A 2 14.90 28.77 -35.14
N LYS A 3 14.32 28.04 -36.11
CA LYS A 3 12.99 27.40 -36.12
C LYS A 3 13.04 26.06 -35.35
N SER A 4 11.92 25.61 -34.79
CA SER A 4 11.60 24.19 -34.55
C SER A 4 10.09 24.09 -34.33
N ILE A 5 9.26 24.01 -35.38
CA ILE A 5 8.82 22.85 -36.17
C ILE A 5 7.89 21.89 -35.38
N LEU A 6 6.69 21.83 -35.95
CA LEU A 6 5.46 21.15 -35.65
C LEU A 6 5.53 19.64 -35.98
N SER A 7 4.75 18.85 -35.24
CA SER A 7 4.46 17.41 -35.37
C SER A 7 4.22 16.90 -36.80
N VAL A 8 4.61 15.65 -37.12
CA VAL A 8 3.87 14.78 -38.09
C VAL A 8 4.10 13.29 -37.79
N MET A 9 2.98 12.56 -37.60
CA MET A 9 2.83 11.11 -37.70
C MET A 9 2.82 10.69 -39.18
N ILE A 10 3.56 9.64 -39.56
CA ILE A 10 3.42 8.99 -40.87
C ILE A 10 3.03 7.52 -40.64
N ALA A 11 1.78 7.21 -40.96
CA ALA A 11 1.31 5.86 -41.25
C ALA A 11 1.16 5.77 -42.77
N LEU A 12 1.82 4.80 -43.40
CA LEU A 12 1.65 4.50 -44.82
C LEU A 12 1.23 3.04 -44.97
N THR A 13 0.01 2.85 -45.47
CA THR A 13 -0.58 1.58 -45.86
C THR A 13 -0.19 1.24 -47.29
N LEU A 14 0.20 -0.01 -47.53
CA LEU A 14 0.37 -0.56 -48.88
C LEU A 14 -0.58 -1.76 -49.05
N SER A 15 -1.51 -1.60 -49.98
CA SER A 15 -2.44 -2.62 -50.45
C SER A 15 -1.79 -3.48 -51.53
N SER A 16 -1.88 -4.80 -51.40
CA SER A 16 -1.80 -5.72 -52.55
C SER A 16 -2.80 -6.87 -52.39
N THR A 17 -3.57 -7.08 -53.45
CA THR A 17 -4.56 -8.14 -53.62
C THR A 17 -3.87 -9.45 -54.03
N GLY A 18 -4.27 -10.56 -53.42
CA GLY A 18 -3.92 -11.91 -53.85
C GLY A 18 -4.76 -12.96 -53.12
N VAL A 19 -5.68 -13.58 -53.86
CA VAL A 19 -6.55 -14.69 -53.42
C VAL A 19 -5.83 -16.02 -53.65
N ALA A 20 -5.88 -16.96 -52.69
CA ALA A 20 -6.22 -18.37 -52.93
C ALA A 20 -6.05 -19.29 -51.69
N ILE A 21 -7.04 -20.18 -51.55
CA ILE A 21 -7.09 -21.59 -51.06
C ILE A 21 -6.96 -21.99 -49.56
N ALA A 22 -8.13 -22.37 -49.02
CA ALA A 22 -8.52 -23.63 -48.34
C ALA A 22 -7.97 -24.03 -46.94
N SER A 23 -8.97 -24.24 -46.06
CA SER A 23 -9.13 -24.76 -44.68
C SER A 23 -8.36 -26.05 -44.26
N PRO A 24 -8.60 -26.61 -43.04
CA PRO A 24 -8.51 -26.04 -41.68
C PRO A 24 -7.54 -26.88 -40.80
N ILE A 25 -6.89 -26.30 -39.79
CA ILE A 25 -6.27 -27.11 -38.72
C ILE A 25 -6.83 -26.68 -37.37
N ALA A 26 -7.27 -27.73 -36.68
CA ALA A 26 -7.89 -27.78 -35.37
C ALA A 26 -7.12 -27.05 -34.26
N GLY A 27 -7.88 -26.56 -33.29
CA GLY A 27 -7.47 -26.52 -31.89
C GLY A 27 -6.70 -25.27 -31.46
N GLN A 28 -7.41 -24.21 -31.09
CA GLN A 28 -6.91 -23.31 -30.06
C GLN A 28 -7.91 -23.30 -28.90
N ALA A 29 -7.50 -24.02 -27.86
CA ALA A 29 -8.12 -23.99 -26.55
C ALA A 29 -8.25 -22.55 -26.05
N SER A 30 -9.40 -22.25 -25.46
CA SER A 30 -9.61 -21.06 -24.65
C SER A 30 -8.45 -20.89 -23.65
N PRO A 31 -7.90 -19.67 -23.44
CA PRO A 31 -7.13 -19.42 -22.24
C PRO A 31 -8.11 -19.41 -21.07
N ALA A 32 -8.29 -20.59 -20.49
CA ALA A 32 -8.75 -20.74 -19.11
C ALA A 32 -7.91 -19.83 -18.20
N ALA A 33 -8.60 -19.19 -17.27
CA ALA A 33 -8.11 -18.57 -16.04
C ALA A 33 -6.59 -18.48 -15.91
N ILE A 34 -6.08 -17.24 -15.92
CA ILE A 34 -4.72 -16.94 -15.46
C ILE A 34 -4.62 -17.49 -14.03
N ALA A 35 -3.98 -18.64 -13.93
CA ALA A 35 -3.67 -19.30 -12.69
C ALA A 35 -2.84 -18.33 -11.82
N ALA A 36 -3.31 -18.10 -10.61
CA ALA A 36 -2.54 -17.46 -9.56
C ALA A 36 -1.24 -18.26 -9.36
N THR A 37 -0.18 -17.79 -10.01
CA THR A 37 1.20 -18.24 -9.86
C THR A 37 1.86 -17.07 -9.12
N THR A 38 2.55 -17.19 -7.99
CA THR A 38 3.42 -18.23 -7.46
C THR A 38 3.42 -18.13 -5.92
N LYS A 39 3.72 -19.24 -5.23
CA LYS A 39 4.10 -19.20 -3.82
C LYS A 39 5.28 -18.23 -3.66
N SER A 40 5.09 -17.14 -2.95
CA SER A 40 6.18 -16.23 -2.66
C SER A 40 6.97 -16.72 -1.45
N ASP A 41 8.22 -17.15 -1.67
CA ASP A 41 9.21 -17.47 -0.64
C ASP A 41 9.75 -16.21 0.07
N TYR A 42 8.86 -15.26 0.34
CA TYR A 42 9.22 -14.04 1.04
C TYR A 42 9.38 -14.35 2.53
N GLY A 43 10.63 -14.28 3.03
CA GLY A 43 10.92 -14.32 4.45
C GLY A 43 10.11 -13.28 5.23
N ALA A 44 9.93 -13.51 6.54
CA ALA A 44 9.12 -12.65 7.39
C ALA A 44 9.55 -11.17 7.28
N GLY A 45 8.60 -10.26 7.00
CA GLY A 45 8.87 -8.82 6.90
C GLY A 45 9.48 -8.38 5.57
N SER A 46 9.11 -9.05 4.47
CA SER A 46 9.62 -8.73 3.13
C SER A 46 9.27 -7.29 2.73
N GLN A 47 10.22 -6.62 2.08
CA GLN A 47 10.04 -5.23 1.67
C GLN A 47 9.28 -5.14 0.36
N ILE A 48 8.27 -4.28 0.33
CA ILE A 48 7.58 -3.87 -0.89
C ILE A 48 8.24 -2.58 -1.35
N LYS A 49 8.92 -2.60 -2.49
CA LYS A 49 9.63 -1.43 -3.01
C LYS A 49 8.63 -0.53 -3.74
N LEU A 50 8.30 0.60 -3.13
CA LEU A 50 7.50 1.66 -3.72
C LEU A 50 8.36 2.92 -3.91
N SER A 51 8.02 3.73 -4.91
CA SER A 51 8.72 4.99 -5.18
C SER A 51 8.22 6.11 -4.28
N GLY A 52 6.91 6.15 -4.05
CA GLY A 52 6.22 7.21 -3.31
C GLY A 52 6.00 6.93 -1.82
N ALA A 53 6.45 5.79 -1.30
CA ALA A 53 6.29 5.44 0.10
C ALA A 53 7.51 4.66 0.62
N VAL A 54 7.82 4.86 1.89
CA VAL A 54 8.96 4.24 2.56
C VAL A 54 8.51 3.26 3.63
N ASN A 55 9.42 2.37 4.00
CA ASN A 55 9.21 1.40 5.08
C ASN A 55 7.98 0.49 4.85
N VAL A 56 7.64 0.24 3.58
CA VAL A 56 6.52 -0.62 3.19
C VAL A 56 6.95 -2.08 3.24
N ARG A 57 6.27 -2.89 4.04
CA ARG A 57 6.59 -4.30 4.25
C ARG A 57 5.37 -5.17 4.41
N ASP A 58 5.41 -6.36 3.83
CA ASP A 58 4.46 -7.43 4.13
C ASP A 58 4.90 -8.14 5.41
N LEU A 59 3.98 -8.22 6.38
CA LEU A 59 4.17 -8.95 7.64
C LEU A 59 3.79 -10.43 7.51
N GLY A 60 3.50 -10.92 6.31
CA GLY A 60 3.43 -12.34 6.00
C GLY A 60 4.65 -13.10 6.52
N GLY A 61 4.42 -14.30 7.05
CA GLY A 61 5.47 -15.20 7.50
C GLY A 61 5.96 -15.02 8.94
N TYR A 62 5.61 -13.91 9.63
CA TYR A 62 5.87 -13.78 11.07
C TYR A 62 5.12 -14.87 11.85
N ARG A 63 5.81 -15.50 12.79
CA ARG A 63 5.25 -16.51 13.69
C ARG A 63 4.66 -15.85 14.92
N THR A 64 3.44 -16.23 15.28
CA THR A 64 2.81 -15.86 16.55
C THR A 64 3.37 -16.72 17.68
N GLN A 65 3.15 -16.31 18.93
CA GLN A 65 3.49 -17.12 20.10
C GLN A 65 2.79 -18.49 20.11
N SER A 66 1.60 -18.58 19.51
CA SER A 66 0.86 -19.84 19.32
C SER A 66 1.39 -20.72 18.17
N GLY A 67 2.47 -20.31 17.50
CA GLY A 67 3.10 -21.06 16.42
C GLY A 67 2.45 -20.88 15.04
N LEU A 68 1.34 -20.15 14.94
CA LEU A 68 0.70 -19.80 13.67
C LEU A 68 1.54 -18.78 12.90
N LYS A 69 1.30 -18.65 11.60
CA LYS A 69 1.96 -17.65 10.75
C LYS A 69 0.96 -16.67 10.16
N ILE A 70 1.35 -15.40 10.08
CA ILE A 70 0.59 -14.40 9.30
C ILE A 70 0.63 -14.81 7.83
N LYS A 71 -0.54 -14.79 7.17
CA LYS A 71 -0.64 -15.08 5.74
C LYS A 71 0.05 -13.97 4.93
N PRO A 72 0.76 -14.30 3.83
CA PRO A 72 1.28 -13.29 2.90
C PRO A 72 0.17 -12.37 2.40
N ASN A 73 0.49 -11.09 2.18
CA ASN A 73 -0.41 -10.04 1.72
C ASN A 73 -1.62 -9.76 2.63
N LEU A 74 -1.64 -10.28 3.86
CA LEU A 74 -2.74 -10.04 4.79
C LEU A 74 -2.56 -8.75 5.59
N LEU A 75 -1.32 -8.43 5.98
CA LEU A 75 -1.02 -7.29 6.84
C LEU A 75 0.23 -6.60 6.34
N ILE A 76 0.07 -5.38 5.84
CA ILE A 76 1.15 -4.54 5.32
C ILE A 76 1.30 -3.36 6.26
N ARG A 77 2.55 -3.02 6.60
CA ARG A 77 2.87 -1.79 7.33
C ARG A 77 3.58 -0.81 6.40
N SER A 78 3.38 0.48 6.62
CA SER A 78 4.04 1.55 5.85
C SER A 78 4.21 2.81 6.69
N ALA A 79 4.96 3.78 6.18
CA ALA A 79 4.88 5.16 6.65
C ALA A 79 3.64 5.85 6.01
N LYS A 80 3.57 7.18 6.02
CA LYS A 80 2.53 7.94 5.30
C LYS A 80 2.50 7.60 3.81
N LEU A 81 1.30 7.62 3.22
CA LEU A 81 1.03 7.26 1.82
C LEU A 81 0.66 8.47 0.95
N ASN A 82 0.93 9.69 1.44
CA ASN A 82 0.58 10.95 0.79
C ASN A 82 1.33 11.25 -0.52
N THR A 83 2.36 10.47 -0.85
CA THR A 83 3.19 10.64 -2.06
C THR A 83 3.16 9.44 -3.01
N LEU A 84 2.22 8.51 -2.84
CA LEU A 84 2.10 7.33 -3.72
C LEU A 84 1.93 7.72 -5.18
N THR A 85 2.73 7.10 -6.05
CA THR A 85 2.55 7.23 -7.50
C THR A 85 1.40 6.33 -7.97
N ARG A 86 0.91 6.56 -9.20
CA ARG A 86 -0.09 5.65 -9.82
C ARG A 86 0.43 4.22 -9.95
N HIS A 87 1.73 4.06 -10.22
CA HIS A 87 2.37 2.75 -10.30
C HIS A 87 2.40 2.05 -8.94
N ASP A 88 2.74 2.78 -7.86
CA ASP A 88 2.74 2.22 -6.51
C ASP A 88 1.34 1.73 -6.10
N GLN A 89 0.30 2.49 -6.44
CA GLN A 89 -1.10 2.09 -6.20
C GLN A 89 -1.46 0.79 -6.91
N GLN A 90 -1.01 0.61 -8.17
CA GLN A 90 -1.23 -0.63 -8.92
C GLN A 90 -0.50 -1.82 -8.30
N ILE A 91 0.73 -1.63 -7.79
CA ILE A 91 1.46 -2.67 -7.05
C ILE A 91 0.65 -3.09 -5.81
N LEU A 92 0.21 -2.11 -5.00
CA LEU A 92 -0.54 -2.38 -3.77
C LEU A 92 -1.87 -3.09 -4.03
N VAL A 93 -2.64 -2.65 -5.03
CA VAL A 93 -3.96 -3.24 -5.32
C VAL A 93 -3.84 -4.57 -6.07
N ASN A 94 -3.06 -4.61 -7.16
CA ASN A 94 -3.10 -5.76 -8.07
C ASN A 94 -2.19 -6.91 -7.63
N GLN A 95 -1.08 -6.62 -6.94
CA GLN A 95 -0.12 -7.65 -6.52
C GLN A 95 -0.31 -8.01 -5.05
N HIS A 96 -0.56 -7.01 -4.21
CA HIS A 96 -0.71 -7.19 -2.77
C HIS A 96 -2.16 -7.17 -2.28
N HIS A 97 -3.13 -7.03 -3.17
CA HIS A 97 -4.57 -7.13 -2.87
C HIS A 97 -5.02 -6.19 -1.75
N LEU A 98 -4.40 -5.01 -1.65
CA LEU A 98 -4.73 -4.01 -0.64
C LEU A 98 -6.21 -3.63 -0.76
N GLY A 99 -6.98 -3.85 0.30
CA GLY A 99 -8.42 -3.52 0.35
C GLY A 99 -8.78 -2.44 1.37
N ILE A 100 -7.95 -2.23 2.39
CA ILE A 100 -8.20 -1.27 3.46
C ILE A 100 -6.90 -0.54 3.80
N ASP A 101 -6.98 0.78 3.92
CA ASP A 101 -5.94 1.67 4.42
C ASP A 101 -6.41 2.25 5.76
N VAL A 102 -5.65 1.97 6.83
CA VAL A 102 -5.98 2.44 8.20
C VAL A 102 -4.93 3.45 8.65
N ASP A 103 -5.34 4.70 8.75
CA ASP A 103 -4.48 5.82 9.10
C ASP A 103 -4.52 6.09 10.60
N LEU A 104 -3.43 5.72 11.28
CA LEU A 104 -3.28 5.81 12.74
C LEU A 104 -2.72 7.15 13.22
N ARG A 105 -2.38 8.07 12.29
CA ARG A 105 -1.72 9.35 12.60
C ARG A 105 -2.61 10.28 13.41
N THR A 106 -2.06 11.39 13.89
CA THR A 106 -2.90 12.45 14.48
C THR A 106 -3.77 13.10 13.40
N PRO A 107 -4.97 13.62 13.73
CA PRO A 107 -5.80 14.30 12.73
C PRO A 107 -5.11 15.51 12.06
N ALA A 108 -4.20 16.19 12.78
CA ALA A 108 -3.40 17.28 12.21
C ALA A 108 -2.43 16.78 11.12
N GLU A 109 -1.75 15.66 11.34
CA GLU A 109 -0.86 15.06 10.33
C GLU A 109 -1.65 14.58 9.10
N MET A 110 -2.80 13.93 9.28
CA MET A 110 -3.68 13.52 8.18
C MET A 110 -4.13 14.73 7.35
N LYS A 111 -4.47 15.85 8.01
CA LYS A 111 -4.90 17.07 7.32
C LYS A 111 -3.75 17.74 6.55
N SER A 112 -2.56 17.75 7.12
CA SER A 112 -1.36 18.38 6.53
C SER A 112 -0.83 17.58 5.34
N ALA A 113 -0.87 16.25 5.44
CA ALA A 113 -0.34 15.33 4.43
C ALA A 113 -1.32 14.16 4.24
N PRO A 114 -2.48 14.36 3.59
CA PRO A 114 -3.48 13.33 3.40
C PRO A 114 -2.96 12.22 2.50
N ASP A 115 -3.31 10.98 2.83
CA ASP A 115 -2.95 9.84 1.98
C ASP A 115 -3.64 9.91 0.62
N VAL A 116 -2.96 9.40 -0.41
CA VAL A 116 -3.51 9.37 -1.76
C VAL A 116 -4.70 8.41 -1.79
N LYS A 117 -5.85 8.88 -2.31
CA LYS A 117 -7.02 8.02 -2.48
C LYS A 117 -6.73 6.93 -3.52
N ILE A 118 -6.81 5.67 -3.09
CA ILE A 118 -6.61 4.49 -3.94
C ILE A 118 -7.97 3.91 -4.33
N SER A 119 -8.21 3.71 -5.62
CA SER A 119 -9.48 3.15 -6.11
C SER A 119 -9.70 1.73 -5.58
N GLY A 120 -10.88 1.45 -5.06
CA GLY A 120 -11.23 0.13 -4.50
C GLY A 120 -10.70 -0.14 -3.10
N VAL A 121 -9.92 0.78 -2.52
CA VAL A 121 -9.40 0.67 -1.15
C VAL A 121 -10.23 1.54 -0.21
N LYS A 122 -10.70 0.94 0.88
CA LYS A 122 -11.42 1.66 1.93
C LYS A 122 -10.44 2.40 2.83
N TYR A 123 -10.55 3.72 2.91
CA TYR A 123 -9.79 4.53 3.87
C TYR A 123 -10.51 4.59 5.22
N ILE A 124 -9.77 4.38 6.31
CA ILE A 124 -10.25 4.48 7.69
C ILE A 124 -9.29 5.39 8.47
N ALA A 125 -9.75 6.58 8.84
CA ALA A 125 -9.07 7.40 9.84
C ALA A 125 -9.35 6.80 11.24
N ASP A 126 -8.30 6.35 11.93
CA ASP A 126 -8.39 5.75 13.26
C ASP A 126 -7.23 6.18 14.15
N SER A 127 -7.21 7.48 14.44
CA SER A 127 -6.11 8.10 15.16
C SER A 127 -5.85 7.46 16.53
N VAL A 128 -4.60 7.07 16.77
CA VAL A 128 -4.15 6.55 18.08
C VAL A 128 -3.92 7.68 19.08
N VAL A 129 -3.64 8.90 18.61
CA VAL A 129 -3.38 10.08 19.44
C VAL A 129 -4.14 11.27 18.88
N SER A 130 -5.04 11.87 19.68
CA SER A 130 -5.72 13.09 19.28
C SER A 130 -4.76 14.29 19.21
N ASN A 131 -5.16 15.36 18.51
CA ASN A 131 -4.36 16.59 18.45
C ASN A 131 -4.10 17.19 19.84
N LYS A 132 -5.08 17.12 20.74
CA LYS A 132 -4.95 17.61 22.12
C LYS A 132 -3.92 16.81 22.90
N GLU A 133 -3.96 15.48 22.77
CA GLU A 133 -3.02 14.57 23.44
C GLU A 133 -1.61 14.73 22.87
N SER A 134 -1.46 14.85 21.55
CA SER A 134 -0.17 15.11 20.90
C SER A 134 0.49 16.39 21.41
N GLN A 135 -0.27 17.49 21.52
CA GLN A 135 0.24 18.74 22.10
C GLN A 135 0.63 18.57 23.58
N ALA A 136 -0.20 17.87 24.37
CA ALA A 136 0.10 17.61 25.78
C ALA A 136 1.34 16.73 25.94
N ASN A 137 1.61 15.82 25.00
CA ASN A 137 2.75 14.92 25.01
C ASN A 137 4.07 15.59 24.61
N ASN A 138 4.06 16.83 24.11
CA ASN A 138 5.30 17.58 23.88
C ASN A 138 6.16 17.72 25.15
N LYS A 139 5.53 17.70 26.34
CA LYS A 139 6.23 17.69 27.63
C LYS A 139 6.98 16.39 27.95
N ILE A 140 6.76 15.33 27.18
CA ILE A 140 7.49 14.07 27.35
C ILE A 140 8.90 14.22 26.77
N PHE A 141 9.05 14.99 25.69
CA PHE A 141 10.30 15.20 24.97
C PHE A 141 11.27 16.21 25.61
N VAL A 142 10.93 16.79 26.77
CA VAL A 142 11.89 17.58 27.58
C VAL A 142 12.80 16.73 28.46
N LYS A 143 12.58 15.41 28.52
CA LYS A 143 13.48 14.44 29.18
C LYS A 143 14.61 14.02 28.23
N ASN A 144 15.47 13.09 28.67
CA ASN A 144 16.36 12.39 27.76
C ASN A 144 15.53 11.66 26.66
N GLY A 145 16.09 11.53 25.46
CA GLY A 145 15.36 11.00 24.30
C GLY A 145 14.86 9.56 24.48
N GLU A 146 15.61 8.74 25.21
CA GLU A 146 15.23 7.35 25.49
C GLU A 146 13.99 7.25 26.38
N GLN A 147 13.99 7.90 27.55
CA GLN A 147 12.87 7.93 28.47
C GLN A 147 11.66 8.62 27.85
N ALA A 148 11.88 9.68 27.07
CA ALA A 148 10.81 10.31 26.32
C ALA A 148 10.12 9.31 25.38
N MET A 149 10.91 8.49 24.67
CA MET A 149 10.34 7.44 23.83
C MET A 149 9.62 6.38 24.66
N ILE A 150 10.21 5.87 25.74
CA ILE A 150 9.56 4.88 26.63
C ILE A 150 8.20 5.39 27.11
N ASP A 151 8.16 6.61 27.64
CA ASP A 151 6.93 7.24 28.15
C ASP A 151 5.88 7.38 27.03
N TYR A 152 6.32 7.75 25.82
CA TYR A 152 5.42 7.88 24.67
C TYR A 152 4.90 6.53 24.14
N TYR A 153 5.71 5.48 24.18
CA TYR A 153 5.27 4.12 23.84
C TYR A 153 4.25 3.57 24.85
N ASN A 154 4.48 3.79 26.15
CA ASN A 154 3.50 3.43 27.19
C ASN A 154 2.18 4.19 26.97
N TYR A 155 2.27 5.48 26.63
CA TYR A 155 1.10 6.30 26.33
C TYR A 155 0.20 5.70 25.23
N PHE A 156 0.79 5.19 24.15
CA PHE A 156 0.02 4.59 23.05
C PHE A 156 -0.90 3.47 23.53
N VAL A 157 -0.44 2.65 24.48
CA VAL A 157 -1.19 1.47 24.96
C VAL A 157 -2.06 1.76 26.17
N ASP A 158 -1.70 2.74 26.99
CA ASP A 158 -2.42 3.06 28.24
C ASP A 158 -3.56 4.07 28.04
N SER A 159 -3.43 4.97 27.06
CA SER A 159 -4.41 6.03 26.80
C SER A 159 -5.77 5.46 26.37
N ALA A 160 -6.86 6.13 26.77
CA ALA A 160 -8.21 5.75 26.36
C ALA A 160 -8.39 5.82 24.82
N GLN A 161 -7.81 6.84 24.18
CA GLN A 161 -7.82 7.01 22.73
C GLN A 161 -7.08 5.85 22.03
N GLY A 162 -5.84 5.56 22.44
CA GLY A 162 -5.04 4.50 21.82
C GLY A 162 -5.70 3.13 21.97
N ARG A 163 -6.22 2.80 23.17
CA ARG A 163 -6.98 1.56 23.41
C ARG A 163 -8.23 1.46 22.54
N ALA A 164 -8.94 2.56 22.31
CA ALA A 164 -10.12 2.58 21.45
C ALA A 164 -9.75 2.31 19.98
N ALA A 165 -8.71 2.98 19.47
CA ALA A 165 -8.20 2.79 18.11
C ALA A 165 -7.71 1.35 17.89
N TYR A 166 -6.87 0.81 18.79
CA TYR A 166 -6.38 -0.57 18.67
C TYR A 166 -7.50 -1.60 18.76
N LYS A 167 -8.50 -1.39 19.62
CA LYS A 167 -9.67 -2.26 19.69
C LYS A 167 -10.40 -2.29 18.34
N LYS A 168 -10.59 -1.15 17.70
CA LYS A 168 -11.25 -1.07 16.38
C LYS A 168 -10.40 -1.74 15.31
N LEU A 169 -9.10 -1.44 15.23
CA LEU A 169 -8.15 -2.05 14.29
C LEU A 169 -8.16 -3.59 14.37
N LEU A 170 -8.14 -4.14 15.58
CA LEU A 170 -7.98 -5.58 15.79
C LEU A 170 -9.30 -6.38 15.77
N THR A 171 -10.46 -5.72 15.76
CA THR A 171 -11.76 -6.41 15.83
C THR A 171 -12.78 -6.00 14.77
N ARG A 172 -12.56 -4.91 14.03
CA ARG A 172 -13.58 -4.29 13.18
C ARG A 172 -13.08 -3.81 11.81
N CYS A 173 -11.88 -4.22 11.41
CA CYS A 173 -11.33 -3.95 10.08
C CYS A 173 -11.57 -5.14 9.15
#